data_AF-A0A960IW29-F1
#
_entry.id   AF-A0A960IW29-F1
#
_cell.length_a   1.000
_cell.length_b   1.000
_cell.length_c   1.000
_cell.angle_alpha   90.00
_cell.angle_beta   90.00
_cell.angle_gamma   90.00
#
_symmetry.space_group_name_H-M   'P 1'
#
loop_
_entity.id
_entity.type
_entity.pdbx_description
1 polymer ?
#
loop_
_entity_poly.entity_id
_entity_poly.type
_entity_poly.pdbx_seq_one_letter_code
_entity_poly.pdbx_strand_id
1 'polypeptide(L)'
;MGHGTALDNSPRSRITGLTASDLAATALFAFEGAVIASGARLDLFGVLVVACVSALGGGTARDLLIGDVPTASVRDVRYVVVSTIGGLLAFGAYRAVVHNEWELLVVLDAAGLALF
;
A
#
# COMPACT_ATOMS: atom_id res chain seq x y z
N MET A 1 24.59 -16.98 29.20
CA MET A 1 24.21 -15.55 29.38
C MET A 1 23.10 -15.26 28.37
N GLY A 2 21.87 -15.12 28.88
CA GLY A 2 20.63 -15.26 28.11
C GLY A 2 20.47 -14.25 26.98
N HIS A 3 20.36 -14.77 25.75
CA HIS A 3 19.76 -14.05 24.63
C HIS A 3 18.24 -14.03 24.83
N GLY A 4 17.78 -13.09 25.64
CA GLY A 4 16.38 -12.72 25.69
C GLY A 4 16.07 -11.80 24.52
N THR A 5 15.74 -12.36 23.36
CA THR A 5 14.86 -11.66 22.40
C THR A 5 13.45 -11.63 23.01
N ALA A 6 13.31 -10.91 24.12
CA ALA A 6 12.03 -10.49 24.60
C ALA A 6 11.51 -9.55 23.52
N LEU A 7 10.41 -9.93 22.87
CA LEU A 7 9.75 -9.04 21.94
C LEU A 7 9.37 -7.81 22.75
N ASP A 8 10.08 -6.69 22.50
CA ASP A 8 9.82 -5.43 23.19
C ASP A 8 8.37 -5.05 22.91
N ASN A 9 7.52 -5.22 23.91
CA ASN A 9 6.08 -4.99 23.85
C ASN A 9 5.70 -3.56 24.25
N SER A 10 6.67 -2.64 24.25
CA SER A 10 6.41 -1.24 24.55
C SER A 10 5.38 -0.63 23.60
N PRO A 11 4.57 0.37 24.05
CA PRO A 11 3.56 1.00 23.18
C PRO A 11 4.13 1.55 21.87
N ARG A 12 5.40 1.99 21.88
CA ARG A 12 6.09 2.50 20.69
C ARG A 12 6.39 1.41 19.65
N SER A 13 6.79 0.22 20.07
CA SER A 13 7.10 -0.88 19.14
C SER A 13 5.84 -1.36 18.41
N ARG A 14 4.69 -1.41 19.12
CA ARG A 14 3.39 -1.77 18.54
C ARG A 14 2.93 -0.78 17.49
N ILE A 15 3.01 0.52 17.79
CA ILE A 15 2.65 1.57 16.84
C ILE A 15 3.55 1.50 15.61
N THR A 16 4.86 1.29 15.81
CA THR A 16 5.81 1.15 14.70
C THR A 16 5.48 -0.07 13.82
N GLY A 17 5.10 -1.20 14.43
CA GLY A 17 4.67 -2.40 13.70
C GLY A 17 3.41 -2.17 12.87
N LEU A 18 2.39 -1.53 13.45
CA LEU A 18 1.15 -1.19 12.75
C LEU A 18 1.37 -0.20 11.60
N THR A 19 2.21 0.81 11.81
CA THR A 19 2.57 1.73 10.72
C THR A 19 3.35 1.03 9.61
N ALA A 20 4.20 0.07 9.95
CA ALA A 20 4.95 -0.70 8.96
C ALA A 20 4.02 -1.59 8.12
N SER A 21 3.04 -2.27 8.73
CA SER A 21 2.05 -3.06 7.99
C SER A 21 1.18 -2.18 7.10
N ASP A 22 0.71 -1.04 7.60
CA ASP A 22 -0.09 -0.09 6.82
C ASP A 22 0.68 0.46 5.60
N LEU A 23 1.96 0.81 5.76
CA LEU A 23 2.79 1.28 4.64
C LEU A 23 3.09 0.15 3.64
N ALA A 24 3.25 -1.08 4.11
CA ALA A 24 3.42 -2.25 3.24
C ALA A 24 2.15 -2.53 2.43
N ALA A 25 0.97 -2.52 3.08
CA ALA A 25 -0.32 -2.64 2.40
C ALA A 25 -0.50 -1.54 1.35
N THR A 26 -0.19 -0.29 1.71
CA THR A 26 -0.24 0.87 0.80
C THR A 26 0.63 0.64 -0.44
N ALA A 27 1.84 0.09 -0.28
CA ALA A 27 2.72 -0.21 -1.42
C ALA A 27 2.14 -1.29 -2.33
N LEU A 28 1.56 -2.36 -1.76
CA LEU A 28 0.95 -3.46 -2.52
C LEU A 28 -0.26 -2.95 -3.31
N PHE A 29 -1.21 -2.29 -2.67
CA PHE A 29 -2.39 -1.75 -3.37
C PHE A 29 -2.03 -0.68 -4.41
N ALA A 30 -1.00 0.14 -4.17
CA ALA A 30 -0.52 1.09 -5.17
C ALA A 30 0.01 0.38 -6.43
N PHE A 31 0.78 -0.69 -6.23
CA PHE A 31 1.31 -1.50 -7.33
C PHE A 31 0.17 -2.19 -8.09
N GLU A 32 -0.78 -2.79 -7.37
CA GLU A 32 -1.96 -3.44 -7.93
C GLU A 32 -2.80 -2.47 -8.79
N GLY A 33 -3.19 -1.32 -8.22
CA GLY A 33 -3.96 -0.30 -8.92
C GLY A 33 -3.23 0.25 -10.14
N ALA A 34 -1.90 0.39 -10.07
CA ALA A 34 -1.10 0.82 -11.19
C ALA A 34 -1.00 -0.23 -12.31
N VAL A 35 -0.91 -1.52 -11.97
CA VAL A 35 -0.97 -2.62 -12.96
C VAL A 35 -2.32 -2.62 -13.68
N ILE A 36 -3.42 -2.51 -12.94
CA ILE A 36 -4.77 -2.43 -13.50
C ILE A 36 -4.91 -1.21 -14.43
N ALA A 37 -4.46 -0.03 -13.97
CA ALA A 37 -4.52 1.19 -14.77
C ALA A 37 -3.63 1.13 -16.03
N SER A 38 -2.47 0.48 -15.93
CA SER A 38 -1.57 0.29 -17.06
C SER A 38 -2.18 -0.64 -18.11
N GLY A 39 -2.85 -1.72 -17.69
CA GLY A 39 -3.62 -2.61 -18.58
C GLY A 39 -4.81 -1.92 -19.24
N ALA A 40 -5.45 -0.98 -18.53
CA ALA A 40 -6.47 -0.09 -19.08
C ALA A 40 -5.91 1.03 -19.98
N ARG A 41 -4.60 1.04 -20.26
CA ARG A 41 -3.90 1.98 -21.16
C ARG A 41 -4.05 3.45 -20.76
N LEU A 42 -4.14 3.74 -19.46
CA LEU A 42 -4.00 5.10 -18.97
C LEU A 42 -2.57 5.61 -19.18
N ASP A 43 -2.42 6.94 -19.24
CA ASP A 43 -1.11 7.57 -19.22
C ASP A 43 -0.50 7.54 -17.81
N LEU A 44 0.76 7.96 -17.69
CA LEU A 44 1.47 7.92 -16.40
C LEU A 44 0.72 8.67 -15.30
N PHE A 45 0.13 9.82 -15.61
CA PHE A 45 -0.63 10.58 -14.63
C PHE A 45 -1.87 9.82 -14.16
N GLY A 46 -2.66 9.27 -15.09
CA GLY A 46 -3.82 8.43 -14.75
C GLY A 46 -3.44 7.20 -13.92
N VAL A 47 -2.33 6.54 -14.25
CA VAL A 47 -1.80 5.40 -13.48
C VAL A 47 -1.46 5.80 -12.05
N LEU A 48 -0.77 6.93 -11.85
CA LEU A 48 -0.43 7.41 -10.51
C LEU A 48 -1.67 7.80 -9.70
N VAL A 49 -2.68 8.40 -10.34
CA VAL A 49 -3.95 8.72 -9.67
C VAL A 49 -4.64 7.45 -9.19
N VAL A 50 -4.78 6.43 -10.04
CA VAL A 50 -5.42 5.16 -9.67
C VAL A 50 -4.61 4.44 -8.58
N ALA A 51 -3.28 4.43 -8.68
CA ALA A 51 -2.41 3.88 -7.65
C ALA A 51 -2.64 4.53 -6.28
N CYS A 52 -2.67 5.87 -6.22
CA CYS A 52 -2.93 6.61 -4.99
C CYS A 52 -4.34 6.35 -4.46
N VAL A 53 -5.36 6.36 -5.30
CA VAL A 53 -6.75 6.12 -4.86
C VAL A 53 -6.92 4.71 -4.31
N SER A 54 -6.35 3.70 -4.97
CA SER A 54 -6.39 2.31 -4.51
C SER A 54 -5.64 2.14 -3.17
N ALA A 55 -4.41 2.65 -3.09
CA ALA A 55 -3.57 2.51 -1.90
C ALA A 55 -4.10 3.22 -0.65
N LEU A 56 -4.63 4.44 -0.84
CA LEU A 56 -5.09 5.27 0.26
C LEU A 56 -6.56 5.06 0.60
N GLY A 57 -7.36 4.58 -0.36
CA GLY A 57 -8.81 4.49 -0.26
C GLY A 57 -9.26 3.60 0.89
N GLY A 58 -8.69 2.41 1.03
CA GLY A 58 -9.04 1.46 2.09
C GLY A 58 -8.76 1.99 3.49
N GLY A 59 -7.52 2.42 3.75
CA GLY A 59 -7.13 3.00 5.03
C GLY A 59 -7.90 4.28 5.36
N THR A 60 -8.13 5.16 4.38
CA THR A 60 -8.92 6.38 4.57
C THR A 60 -10.38 6.03 4.92
N ALA A 61 -11.00 5.07 4.23
CA ALA A 61 -12.35 4.63 4.54
C ALA A 61 -12.43 4.00 5.95
N ARG A 62 -11.47 3.15 6.32
CA ARG A 62 -11.35 2.57 7.67
C ARG A 62 -11.29 3.66 8.73
N ASP A 63 -10.38 4.61 8.57
CA ASP A 63 -10.17 5.72 9.51
C ASP A 63 -11.42 6.59 9.66
N LEU A 64 -12.12 6.89 8.57
CA LEU A 64 -13.39 7.63 8.60
C LEU A 64 -14.50 6.87 9.33
N LEU A 65 -14.61 5.56 9.11
CA LEU A 65 -15.65 4.73 9.75
C LEU A 65 -15.45 4.61 11.27
N ILE A 66 -14.20 4.63 11.75
CA ILE A 66 -13.89 4.58 13.18
C ILE A 66 -13.79 5.97 13.83
N GLY A 67 -13.99 7.04 13.06
CA GLY A 67 -13.94 8.43 13.54
C GLY A 67 -12.52 8.96 13.77
N ASP A 68 -11.49 8.34 13.17
CA ASP A 68 -10.10 8.79 13.25
C ASP A 68 -9.83 9.90 12.21
N VAL A 69 -10.23 11.12 12.55
CA VAL A 69 -10.08 12.31 11.69
C VAL A 69 -9.12 13.34 12.31
N PRO A 70 -8.19 13.92 11.52
CA PRO A 70 -7.90 13.65 10.10
C PRO A 70 -7.23 12.28 9.90
N THR A 71 -7.50 11.61 8.77
CA THR A 71 -7.03 10.22 8.50
C THR A 71 -5.51 10.09 8.43
N ALA A 72 -4.97 8.89 8.66
CA ALA A 72 -3.52 8.64 8.62
C ALA A 72 -2.89 9.04 7.28
N SER A 73 -3.57 8.75 6.18
CA SER A 73 -3.20 9.14 4.81
C SER A 73 -3.04 10.65 4.61
N VAL A 74 -3.77 11.47 5.39
CA VAL A 74 -3.69 12.94 5.34
C VAL A 74 -2.66 13.48 6.32
N ARG A 75 -2.49 12.84 7.48
CA ARG A 75 -1.54 13.25 8.51
C ARG A 75 -0.09 12.98 8.12
N ASP A 76 0.16 11.98 7.27
CA ASP A 76 1.50 11.48 7.02
C ASP A 76 1.82 11.33 5.52
N VAL A 77 2.79 12.14 5.08
CA VAL A 77 3.26 12.19 3.68
C VAL A 77 3.84 10.85 3.19
N ARG A 78 4.27 9.96 4.10
CA ARG A 78 4.84 8.66 3.73
C ARG A 78 3.85 7.82 2.92
N TYR A 79 2.56 7.90 3.21
CA TYR A 79 1.54 7.14 2.47
C TYR A 79 1.46 7.58 1.00
N VAL A 80 1.45 8.89 0.74
CA VAL A 80 1.45 9.45 -0.62
C VAL A 80 2.76 9.17 -1.35
N VAL A 81 3.90 9.25 -0.66
CA VAL A 81 5.21 8.94 -1.24
C VAL A 81 5.30 7.47 -1.62
N VAL A 82 4.89 6.57 -0.72
CA VAL A 82 4.90 5.12 -0.97
C VAL A 82 3.95 4.75 -2.10
N SER A 83 2.74 5.33 -2.15
CA SER A 83 1.80 5.05 -3.24
C SER A 83 2.33 5.54 -4.59
N THR A 84 2.97 6.71 -4.61
CA THR A 84 3.60 7.25 -5.84
C THR A 84 4.76 6.37 -6.30
N ILE A 85 5.65 5.96 -5.39
CA ILE A 85 6.77 5.07 -5.73
C ILE A 85 6.25 3.71 -6.21
N GLY A 86 5.28 3.11 -5.52
CA GLY A 86 4.65 1.85 -5.94
C GLY A 86 4.05 1.95 -7.33
N GLY A 87 3.33 3.04 -7.63
CA GLY A 87 2.76 3.29 -8.96
C GLY A 87 3.81 3.47 -10.05
N LEU A 88 4.90 4.21 -9.78
CA LEU A 88 6.01 4.37 -10.73
C LEU A 88 6.72 3.05 -11.03
N LEU A 89 6.95 2.23 -9.99
CA LEU A 89 7.56 0.92 -10.13
C LEU A 89 6.68 -0.02 -10.95
N ALA A 90 5.38 -0.08 -10.66
CA ALA A 90 4.42 -0.86 -11.42
C ALA A 90 4.35 -0.42 -12.89
N PHE A 91 4.24 0.89 -13.15
CA PHE A 91 4.19 1.44 -14.50
C PHE A 91 5.43 1.06 -15.34
N GLY A 92 6.63 1.19 -14.75
CA GLY A 92 7.87 0.80 -15.41
C GLY A 92 8.02 -0.71 -15.60
N ALA A 93 7.60 -1.50 -14.60
CA ALA A 93 7.69 -2.96 -14.63
C ALA A 93 6.60 -3.61 -15.51
N TYR A 94 5.49 -2.92 -15.76
CA TYR A 94 4.31 -3.46 -16.43
C TYR A 94 4.67 -4.15 -17.76
N ARG A 95 5.44 -3.48 -18.63
CA ARG A 95 5.81 -4.03 -19.94
C ARG A 95 6.87 -5.13 -19.90
N ALA A 96 7.64 -5.21 -18.83
CA ALA A 96 8.81 -6.09 -18.73
C ALA A 96 8.56 -7.36 -17.93
N VAL A 97 7.64 -7.32 -16.95
CA VAL A 97 7.51 -8.38 -15.93
C VAL A 97 6.08 -8.92 -15.82
N VAL A 98 5.07 -8.13 -16.19
CA VAL A 98 3.66 -8.53 -16.04
C VAL A 98 3.24 -9.38 -17.23
N HIS A 99 3.46 -10.70 -17.12
CA HIS A 99 3.02 -11.68 -18.10
C HIS A 99 1.65 -12.29 -17.76
N ASN A 100 1.34 -12.44 -16.47
CA ASN A 100 0.07 -12.96 -15.97
C ASN A 100 -0.50 -12.01 -14.90
N GLU A 101 -1.24 -11.00 -15.33
CA GLU A 101 -1.85 -10.00 -14.45
C GLU A 101 -2.83 -10.62 -13.45
N TRP A 102 -3.62 -11.63 -13.83
CA TRP A 102 -4.67 -12.19 -12.96
C TRP A 102 -4.12 -12.78 -11.65
N GLU A 103 -3.09 -13.61 -11.73
CA GLU A 103 -2.50 -14.24 -10.54
C GLU A 103 -1.77 -13.23 -9.65
N LEU A 104 -1.06 -12.28 -10.26
CA LEU A 104 -0.40 -11.19 -9.56
C LEU A 104 -1.39 -10.34 -8.78
N LEU A 105 -2.50 -9.95 -9.42
CA LEU A 105 -3.55 -9.14 -8.79
C LEU A 105 -4.21 -9.87 -7.61
N VAL A 106 -4.55 -11.16 -7.77
CA VAL A 106 -5.16 -11.95 -6.69
C VAL A 106 -4.23 -12.09 -5.49
N VAL A 107 -2.93 -12.34 -5.72
CA VAL A 107 -1.96 -12.47 -4.63
C VAL A 107 -1.70 -11.14 -3.94
N LEU A 108 -1.59 -10.04 -4.70
CA LEU A 108 -1.41 -8.71 -4.13
C LEU A 108 -2.63 -8.28 -3.31
N ASP A 109 -3.85 -8.48 -3.81
CA ASP A 109 -5.08 -8.13 -3.11
C ASP A 109 -5.19 -8.90 -1.79
N ALA A 110 -4.97 -10.22 -1.83
CA ALA A 110 -4.99 -11.05 -0.62
C ALA A 110 -3.94 -10.62 0.42
N ALA A 111 -2.73 -10.28 -0.03
CA ALA A 111 -1.66 -9.79 0.84
C ALA A 111 -1.97 -8.39 1.39
N GLY A 112 -2.51 -7.49 0.57
CA GLY A 112 -2.92 -6.15 0.96
C GLY A 112 -4.03 -6.17 2.00
N LEU A 113 -5.08 -6.98 1.78
CA LEU A 113 -6.19 -7.16 2.71
C LEU A 113 -5.76 -7.83 4.02
N ALA A 114 -4.72 -8.68 4.01
CA ALA A 114 -4.19 -9.28 5.23
C ALA A 114 -3.37 -8.29 6.10
N LEU A 115 -2.86 -7.21 5.50
CA LEU A 115 -2.03 -6.21 6.18
C LEU A 115 -2.81 -4.99 6.68
N PHE A 116 -4.01 -4.72 6.15
CA PHE A 116 -4.89 -3.61 6.54
C PHE A 116 -5.90 -3.95 7.64
#